data_AF-A0AAD3HA42-F1
#
_entry.id   AF-A0AAD3HA42-F1
#
_cell.length_a   1.000
_cell.length_b   1.000
_cell.length_c   1.000
_cell.angle_alpha   90.00
_cell.angle_beta   90.00
_cell.angle_gamma   90.00
#
_symmetry.space_group_name_H-M   'P 1'
#
loop_
_entity.id
_entity.type
_entity.pdbx_description
1 polymer ?
#
loop_
_entity_poly.entity_id
_entity_poly.type
_entity_poly.pdbx_seq_one_letter_code
_entity_poly.pdbx_strand_id
1 'polypeptide(L)'
;MILSSTVQSVSPTIPLVLQPQDMKLHSWCEDHLPINPSVKVVTTDQSVAGRGVFAMEDLQQDERICFIPNALVFHQENCASCFPQLAQEISKSKQKYGFGMDKKKFAWIHRLWRKVARKTRVQPEFYHLEEDDLWQPELTLYALEAIKENHPWKEWIDQWNRDDPTYSLFKKNAKVYDEEVIDLTAKELQKQANYLSDLHLKAALSIRLGRFEEQKQVLPLKDDVETSSMYSLLGSRAGELGDNLTGVIPFHDMINHSLDPNLSMSYGPDHIEIYANRPIEKGQELFLCYTEIGREMSTTNALWSLLQWGIPHRKEDIKIFDF
;
A
#
# COMPACT_ATOMS: atom_id res chain seq x y z
N MET A 1 6.34 11.38 -53.97
CA MET A 1 7.39 10.78 -53.10
C MET A 1 8.19 11.90 -52.49
N ILE A 2 7.86 12.32 -51.27
CA ILE A 2 8.74 13.13 -50.42
C ILE A 2 8.69 12.44 -49.06
N LEU A 3 9.80 11.78 -48.72
CA LEU A 3 10.06 11.22 -47.40
C LEU A 3 10.34 12.39 -46.46
N SER A 4 9.43 12.65 -45.52
CA SER A 4 9.68 13.52 -44.38
C SER A 4 10.03 12.62 -43.19
N SER A 5 11.31 12.29 -43.06
CA SER A 5 11.86 11.71 -41.84
C SER A 5 12.03 12.82 -40.80
N THR A 6 11.01 13.00 -39.96
CA THR A 6 11.14 13.81 -38.75
C THR A 6 11.98 13.02 -37.75
N VAL A 7 13.27 13.34 -37.67
CA VAL A 7 14.15 12.90 -36.59
C VAL A 7 13.60 13.50 -35.31
N GLN A 8 12.95 12.67 -34.47
CA GLN A 8 12.65 13.04 -33.09
C GLN A 8 13.98 13.28 -32.38
N SER A 9 14.18 14.51 -31.90
CA SER A 9 15.35 14.86 -31.10
C SER A 9 15.29 14.04 -29.80
N VAL A 10 16.25 13.15 -29.62
CA VAL A 10 16.47 12.47 -28.35
C VAL A 10 16.90 13.56 -27.36
N SER A 11 15.98 13.96 -26.49
CA SER A 11 16.31 14.83 -25.36
C SER A 11 17.45 14.19 -24.56
N PRO A 12 18.46 14.96 -24.11
CA PRO A 12 19.57 14.39 -23.37
C PRO A 12 19.05 13.71 -22.09
N THR A 13 19.20 12.38 -22.03
CA THR A 13 18.81 11.58 -20.88
C THR A 13 19.64 12.04 -19.68
N ILE A 14 18.99 12.65 -18.69
CA ILE A 14 19.66 13.06 -17.46
C ILE A 14 20.19 11.78 -16.80
N PRO A 15 21.50 11.70 -16.46
CA PRO A 15 22.05 10.50 -15.86
C PRO A 15 21.28 10.11 -14.59
N LEU A 16 20.90 8.84 -14.49
CA LEU A 16 20.31 8.29 -13.27
C LEU A 16 21.42 8.14 -12.22
N VAL A 17 21.35 8.93 -11.15
CA VAL A 17 22.33 8.93 -10.06
C VAL A 17 21.68 8.37 -8.79
N LEU A 18 22.23 7.28 -8.28
CA LEU A 18 21.76 6.65 -7.04
C LEU A 18 22.02 7.54 -5.83
N GLN A 19 20.97 7.77 -5.05
CA GLN A 19 21.08 8.45 -3.76
C GLN A 19 21.50 7.46 -2.66
N PRO A 20 22.03 7.92 -1.51
CA PRO A 20 22.41 7.04 -0.40
C PRO A 20 21.30 6.11 0.09
N GLN A 21 20.04 6.57 0.10
CA GLN A 21 18.90 5.73 0.44
C GLN A 21 18.61 4.64 -0.59
N ASP A 22 18.84 4.93 -1.89
CA ASP A 22 18.64 3.94 -2.95
C ASP A 22 19.66 2.81 -2.82
N MET A 23 20.92 3.15 -2.49
CA MET A 23 21.99 2.17 -2.28
C MET A 23 21.69 1.21 -1.12
N LYS A 24 21.07 1.69 -0.04
CA LYS A 24 20.69 0.82 1.10
C LYS A 24 19.64 -0.21 0.68
N LEU A 25 18.61 0.23 -0.04
CA LEU A 25 17.59 -0.67 -0.57
C LEU A 25 18.20 -1.69 -1.54
N HIS A 26 19.11 -1.25 -2.42
CA HIS A 26 19.83 -2.16 -3.33
C HIS A 26 20.63 -3.21 -2.59
N SER A 27 21.39 -2.83 -1.56
CA SER A 27 22.14 -3.79 -0.74
C SER A 27 21.21 -4.81 -0.11
N TRP A 28 20.11 -4.35 0.50
CA TRP A 28 19.14 -5.24 1.11
C TRP A 28 18.53 -6.21 0.08
N CYS A 29 18.18 -5.70 -1.10
CA CYS A 29 17.68 -6.53 -2.18
C CYS A 29 18.72 -7.54 -2.65
N GLU A 30 19.99 -7.17 -2.87
CA GLU A 30 21.05 -8.08 -3.30
C GLU A 30 21.29 -9.21 -2.30
N ASP A 31 21.10 -8.95 -1.00
CA ASP A 31 21.26 -9.93 0.07
C ASP A 31 20.07 -10.91 0.20
N HIS A 32 18.87 -10.54 -0.27
CA HIS A 32 17.63 -11.29 0.00
C HIS A 32 16.85 -11.71 -1.25
N LEU A 33 17.02 -11.00 -2.38
CA LEU A 33 16.22 -11.12 -3.60
C LEU A 33 17.15 -11.24 -4.82
N PRO A 34 16.99 -12.27 -5.66
CA PRO A 34 17.63 -12.30 -6.97
C PRO A 34 17.02 -11.22 -7.88
N ILE A 35 17.67 -10.05 -7.94
CA ILE A 35 17.30 -8.93 -8.82
C ILE A 35 18.22 -8.89 -10.04
N ASN A 36 17.65 -8.57 -11.19
CA ASN A 36 18.41 -8.35 -12.42
C ASN A 36 19.37 -7.14 -12.24
N PRO A 37 20.68 -7.30 -12.49
CA PRO A 37 21.65 -6.21 -12.31
C PRO A 37 21.41 -5.02 -13.26
N SER A 38 20.67 -5.23 -14.35
CA SER A 38 20.27 -4.20 -15.30
C SER A 38 19.10 -3.34 -14.82
N VAL A 39 18.60 -3.52 -13.60
CA VAL A 39 17.57 -2.65 -13.03
C VAL A 39 18.01 -2.02 -11.72
N LYS A 40 17.65 -0.75 -11.51
CA LYS A 40 17.89 -0.07 -10.24
C LYS A 40 16.70 0.78 -9.80
N VAL A 41 16.37 0.72 -8.52
CA VAL A 41 15.54 1.70 -7.81
C VAL A 41 16.31 3.02 -7.73
N VAL A 42 15.70 4.12 -8.14
CA VAL A 42 16.32 5.45 -8.20
C VAL A 42 15.32 6.49 -7.70
N THR A 43 15.75 7.36 -6.79
CA THR A 43 15.01 8.57 -6.41
C THR A 43 15.38 9.72 -7.37
N THR A 44 14.43 10.20 -8.16
CA THR A 44 14.68 11.19 -9.23
C THR A 44 13.41 11.89 -9.69
N ASP A 45 13.52 13.15 -10.12
CA ASP A 45 12.43 13.91 -10.73
C ASP A 45 12.02 13.36 -12.11
N GLN A 46 12.79 12.41 -12.67
CA GLN A 46 12.41 11.67 -13.87
C GLN A 46 11.35 10.59 -13.60
N SER A 47 11.20 10.15 -12.35
CA SER A 47 10.19 9.17 -11.97
C SER A 47 8.81 9.82 -11.89
N VAL A 48 7.77 9.07 -12.24
CA VAL A 48 6.39 9.55 -12.11
C VAL A 48 5.99 9.90 -10.68
N ALA A 49 6.66 9.33 -9.67
CA ALA A 49 6.30 9.50 -8.26
C ALA A 49 7.51 9.43 -7.31
N GLY A 50 8.45 10.36 -7.45
CA GLY A 50 9.59 10.54 -6.52
C GLY A 50 10.67 9.46 -6.64
N ARG A 51 10.33 8.20 -6.35
CA ARG A 51 11.19 7.03 -6.52
C ARG A 51 10.54 6.07 -7.52
N GLY A 52 11.36 5.49 -8.39
CA GLY A 52 10.94 4.48 -9.37
C GLY A 52 12.01 3.43 -9.60
N VAL A 53 11.68 2.41 -10.39
CA VAL A 53 12.63 1.39 -10.84
C VAL A 53 12.95 1.66 -12.31
N PHE A 54 14.23 1.68 -12.67
CA PHE A 54 14.68 2.04 -14.01
C PHE A 54 15.55 0.95 -14.62
N ALA A 55 15.44 0.81 -15.95
CA ALA A 55 16.35 0.02 -16.75
C ALA A 55 17.70 0.75 -16.87
N MET A 56 18.77 0.11 -16.40
CA MET A 56 20.14 0.61 -16.52
C MET A 56 20.80 0.19 -17.83
N GLU A 57 20.27 -0.87 -18.45
CA GLU A 57 20.61 -1.37 -19.79
C GLU A 57 19.31 -1.79 -20.49
N ASP A 58 19.36 -2.04 -21.80
CA ASP A 58 18.21 -2.54 -22.55
C ASP A 58 17.78 -3.93 -22.04
N LEU A 59 16.49 -4.11 -21.80
CA LEU A 59 15.88 -5.37 -21.35
C LEU A 59 15.08 -6.00 -22.49
N GLN A 60 15.16 -7.32 -22.60
CA GLN A 60 14.38 -8.09 -23.57
C GLN A 60 12.99 -8.41 -23.02
N GLN A 61 12.05 -8.69 -23.93
CA GLN A 61 10.77 -9.29 -23.53
C GLN A 61 11.02 -10.64 -22.82
N ASP A 62 10.20 -10.92 -21.82
CA ASP A 62 10.24 -12.10 -20.93
C ASP A 62 11.51 -12.19 -20.08
N GLU A 63 12.35 -11.15 -20.08
CA GLU A 63 13.51 -11.07 -19.21
C GLU A 63 13.06 -10.91 -17.76
N ARG A 64 13.54 -11.81 -16.88
CA ARG A 64 13.22 -11.77 -15.46
C ARG A 64 13.88 -10.57 -14.80
N ILE A 65 13.08 -9.78 -14.11
CA ILE A 65 13.50 -8.60 -13.36
C ILE A 65 13.80 -8.97 -11.90
N CYS A 66 12.93 -9.75 -11.28
CA CYS A 66 13.06 -10.13 -9.87
C CYS A 66 12.43 -11.49 -9.61
N PHE A 67 13.05 -12.26 -8.74
CA PHE A 67 12.48 -13.47 -8.13
C PHE A 67 12.27 -13.21 -6.64
N ILE A 68 11.06 -13.46 -6.14
CA ILE A 68 10.67 -13.11 -4.78
C ILE A 68 10.13 -14.37 -4.09
N PRO A 69 10.90 -14.99 -3.18
CA PRO A 69 10.40 -16.11 -2.38
C PRO A 69 9.16 -15.72 -1.59
N ASN A 70 8.15 -16.60 -1.55
CA ASN A 70 6.91 -16.34 -0.79
C ASN A 70 7.19 -16.10 0.70
N ALA A 71 8.23 -16.74 1.26
CA ALA A 71 8.65 -16.57 2.65
C ALA A 71 9.14 -15.15 2.99
N LEU A 72 9.48 -14.31 1.99
CA LEU A 72 9.88 -12.92 2.20
C LEU A 72 8.73 -11.93 2.11
N VAL A 73 7.56 -12.36 1.62
CA VAL A 73 6.38 -11.51 1.50
C VAL A 73 5.87 -11.13 2.90
N PHE A 74 5.58 -9.85 3.09
CA PHE A 74 5.12 -9.31 4.36
C PHE A 74 3.61 -9.45 4.48
N HIS A 75 3.16 -10.64 4.87
CA HIS A 75 1.76 -10.96 5.13
C HIS A 75 1.60 -11.67 6.48
N GLN A 76 0.36 -11.86 6.92
CA GLN A 76 0.03 -12.24 8.29
C GLN A 76 0.67 -13.55 8.74
N GLU A 77 0.69 -14.59 7.90
CA GLU A 77 1.25 -15.91 8.27
C GLU A 77 2.77 -15.87 8.42
N ASN A 78 3.48 -15.29 7.45
CA ASN A 78 4.93 -15.12 7.55
C ASN A 78 5.29 -14.28 8.78
N CYS A 79 4.57 -13.18 9.01
CA CYS A 79 4.82 -12.33 10.17
C CYS A 79 4.53 -13.07 11.49
N ALA A 80 3.43 -13.82 11.57
CA ALA A 80 3.08 -14.60 12.75
C ALA A 80 4.14 -15.67 13.07
N SER A 81 4.76 -16.26 12.04
CA SER A 81 5.84 -17.23 12.20
C SER A 81 7.12 -16.59 12.76
N CYS A 82 7.44 -15.36 12.34
CA CYS A 82 8.59 -14.61 12.84
C CYS A 82 8.36 -14.02 14.24
N PHE A 83 7.13 -13.62 14.55
CA PHE A 83 6.76 -12.94 15.80
C PHE A 83 5.67 -13.71 16.58
N PRO A 84 5.95 -14.94 17.05
CA PRO A 84 4.92 -15.83 17.61
C PRO A 84 4.28 -15.28 18.90
N GLN A 85 5.02 -14.49 19.69
CA GLN A 85 4.46 -13.87 20.90
C GLN A 85 3.42 -12.81 20.55
N LEU A 86 3.75 -11.91 19.62
CA LEU A 86 2.83 -10.89 19.13
C LEU A 86 1.61 -11.53 18.43
N ALA A 87 1.81 -12.58 17.64
CA ALA A 87 0.72 -13.32 17.01
C ALA A 87 -0.28 -13.88 18.03
N GLN A 88 0.21 -14.39 19.17
CA GLN A 88 -0.66 -14.85 20.26
C GLN A 88 -1.43 -13.70 20.91
N GLU A 89 -0.81 -12.53 21.07
CA GLU A 89 -1.48 -11.33 21.61
C GLU A 89 -2.58 -10.82 20.67
N ILE A 90 -2.28 -10.72 19.37
CA ILE A 90 -3.24 -10.37 18.32
C ILE A 90 -4.42 -11.35 18.34
N SER A 91 -4.16 -12.66 18.36
CA SER A 91 -5.20 -13.70 18.40
C SER A 91 -6.10 -13.58 19.63
N LYS A 92 -5.52 -13.38 20.82
CA LYS A 92 -6.29 -13.15 22.06
C LYS A 92 -7.15 -11.90 21.96
N SER A 93 -6.62 -10.83 21.36
CA SER A 93 -7.35 -9.57 21.16
C SER A 93 -8.53 -9.77 20.21
N LYS A 94 -8.31 -10.37 19.03
CA LYS A 94 -9.35 -10.74 18.06
C LYS A 94 -10.47 -11.58 18.71
N GLN A 95 -10.11 -12.61 19.48
CA GLN A 95 -11.07 -13.48 20.18
C GLN A 95 -11.92 -12.72 21.21
N LYS A 96 -11.38 -11.71 21.89
CA LYS A 96 -12.16 -10.86 22.82
C LYS A 96 -13.34 -10.19 22.13
N TYR A 97 -13.20 -9.85 20.84
CA TYR A 97 -14.20 -9.15 20.05
C TYR A 97 -15.05 -10.04 19.16
N GLY A 98 -14.84 -11.36 19.18
CA GLY A 98 -15.69 -12.30 18.42
C GLY A 98 -15.08 -12.91 17.17
N PHE A 99 -13.93 -12.40 16.73
CA PHE A 99 -13.25 -12.89 15.55
C PHE A 99 -12.72 -14.32 15.78
N GLY A 100 -12.80 -15.17 14.75
CA GLY A 100 -12.44 -16.59 14.83
C GLY A 100 -13.32 -17.46 15.74
N MET A 101 -14.44 -16.95 16.30
CA MET A 101 -15.37 -17.75 17.13
C MET A 101 -16.57 -18.29 16.35
N ASP A 102 -17.04 -19.48 16.76
CA ASP A 102 -18.32 -20.01 16.30
C ASP A 102 -19.46 -19.00 16.53
N LYS A 103 -20.25 -18.71 15.49
CA LYS A 103 -21.33 -17.71 15.49
C LYS A 103 -22.34 -17.92 16.64
N LYS A 104 -22.63 -19.17 17.04
CA LYS A 104 -23.53 -19.49 18.16
C LYS A 104 -22.87 -19.17 19.51
N LYS A 105 -21.57 -19.45 19.65
CA LYS A 105 -20.79 -19.12 20.84
C LYS A 105 -20.66 -17.61 21.02
N PHE A 106 -20.38 -16.88 19.93
CA PHE A 106 -20.33 -15.42 19.96
C PHE A 106 -21.70 -14.79 20.29
N ALA A 107 -22.79 -15.28 19.69
CA ALA A 107 -24.13 -14.81 19.99
C ALA A 107 -24.53 -15.00 21.46
N TRP A 108 -24.09 -16.08 22.11
CA TRP A 108 -24.33 -16.31 23.54
C TRP A 108 -23.52 -15.33 24.42
N ILE A 109 -22.23 -15.15 24.14
CA ILE A 109 -21.37 -14.17 24.83
C ILE A 109 -21.98 -12.78 24.68
N HIS A 110 -22.32 -12.37 23.47
CA HIS A 110 -22.90 -11.05 23.20
C HIS A 110 -24.25 -10.83 23.91
N ARG A 111 -25.10 -11.86 24.06
CA ARG A 111 -26.32 -11.77 24.88
C ARG A 111 -26.00 -11.54 26.36
N LEU A 112 -24.91 -12.12 26.87
CA LEU A 112 -24.45 -11.89 28.23
C LEU A 112 -23.93 -10.46 28.41
N TRP A 113 -23.09 -9.98 27.47
CA TRP A 113 -22.58 -8.62 27.47
C TRP A 113 -23.68 -7.57 27.33
N ARG A 114 -24.70 -7.77 26.47
CA ARG A 114 -25.88 -6.87 26.40
C ARG A 114 -26.64 -6.77 27.72
N LYS A 115 -26.72 -7.85 28.50
CA LYS A 115 -27.36 -7.83 29.83
C LYS A 115 -26.54 -7.00 30.83
N VAL A 116 -25.21 -6.97 30.70
CA VAL A 116 -24.30 -6.18 31.55
C VAL A 116 -24.25 -4.71 31.09
N ALA A 117 -24.10 -4.45 29.78
CA ALA A 117 -23.97 -3.13 29.17
C ALA A 117 -25.26 -2.27 29.24
N ARG A 118 -26.43 -2.90 29.42
CA ARG A 118 -27.69 -2.18 29.72
C ARG A 118 -27.62 -1.30 30.98
N LYS A 119 -26.61 -1.49 31.85
CA LYS A 119 -26.36 -0.63 33.02
C LYS A 119 -25.42 0.56 32.74
N THR A 120 -24.67 0.58 31.64
CA THR A 120 -23.56 1.53 31.42
C THR A 120 -23.73 2.48 30.23
N ARG A 121 -24.83 2.43 29.46
CA ARG A 121 -25.16 3.40 28.39
C ARG A 121 -24.09 3.60 27.29
N VAL A 122 -23.09 2.72 27.20
CA VAL A 122 -22.10 2.70 26.11
C VAL A 122 -22.34 1.42 25.32
N GLN A 123 -23.05 1.53 24.19
CA GLN A 123 -22.99 0.50 23.16
C GLN A 123 -22.00 1.01 22.12
N PRO A 124 -20.81 0.40 21.99
CA PRO A 124 -20.02 0.64 20.80
C PRO A 124 -20.66 -0.12 19.65
N GLU A 125 -21.13 0.61 18.64
CA GLU A 125 -21.72 0.07 17.43
C GLU A 125 -20.64 -0.51 16.51
N PHE A 126 -19.96 -1.58 16.93
CA PHE A 126 -18.93 -2.27 16.12
C PHE A 126 -19.51 -3.15 14.99
N TYR A 127 -20.68 -2.83 14.45
CA TYR A 127 -21.51 -3.80 13.73
C TYR A 127 -21.04 -4.13 12.29
N HIS A 128 -19.87 -3.66 11.85
CA HIS A 128 -19.46 -3.76 10.45
C HIS A 128 -18.03 -4.24 10.17
N LEU A 129 -17.18 -4.48 11.18
CA LEU A 129 -15.83 -5.01 10.93
C LEU A 129 -15.88 -6.53 10.70
N GLU A 130 -15.37 -6.96 9.55
CA GLU A 130 -15.10 -8.36 9.24
C GLU A 130 -13.63 -8.71 9.58
N GLU A 131 -13.31 -10.00 9.65
CA GLU A 131 -11.94 -10.43 9.98
C GLU A 131 -10.94 -9.96 8.91
N ASP A 132 -11.38 -9.94 7.66
CA ASP A 132 -10.61 -9.46 6.51
C ASP A 132 -10.35 -7.95 6.61
N ASP A 133 -11.13 -7.18 7.38
CA ASP A 133 -10.84 -5.75 7.60
C ASP A 133 -9.65 -5.52 8.54
N LEU A 134 -9.10 -6.56 9.19
CA LEU A 134 -8.06 -6.43 10.20
C LEU A 134 -6.63 -6.65 9.66
N TRP A 135 -6.45 -6.91 8.36
CA TRP A 135 -5.11 -7.14 7.80
C TRP A 135 -4.18 -5.92 8.00
N GLN A 136 -4.67 -4.71 7.73
CA GLN A 136 -3.86 -3.50 7.77
C GLN A 136 -3.38 -3.15 9.18
N PRO A 137 -4.26 -3.09 10.22
CA PRO A 137 -3.81 -2.85 11.58
C PRO A 137 -2.95 -4.00 12.15
N GLU A 138 -3.15 -5.24 11.71
CA GLU A 138 -2.31 -6.38 12.10
C GLU A 138 -0.90 -6.28 11.51
N LEU A 139 -0.77 -6.05 10.20
CA LEU A 139 0.53 -5.83 9.57
C LEU A 139 1.25 -4.60 10.14
N THR A 140 0.50 -3.59 10.61
CA THR A 140 1.08 -2.43 11.31
C THR A 140 1.82 -2.85 12.56
N LEU A 141 1.21 -3.72 13.39
CA LEU A 141 1.86 -4.24 14.59
C LEU A 141 3.14 -5.02 14.25
N TYR A 142 3.09 -5.89 13.24
CA TYR A 142 4.26 -6.65 12.82
C TYR A 142 5.37 -5.76 12.26
N ALA A 143 5.04 -4.70 11.53
CA ALA A 143 6.05 -3.79 10.97
C ALA A 143 6.78 -3.03 12.09
N LEU A 144 6.03 -2.56 13.09
CA LEU A 144 6.59 -1.92 14.28
C LEU A 144 7.44 -2.89 15.10
N GLU A 145 7.00 -4.13 15.27
CA GLU A 145 7.77 -5.15 16.00
C GLU A 145 9.05 -5.54 15.23
N ALA A 146 8.99 -5.66 13.90
CA ALA A 146 10.16 -5.89 13.05
C ALA A 146 11.21 -4.77 13.21
N ILE A 147 10.77 -3.51 13.26
CA ILE A 147 11.65 -2.36 13.53
C ILE A 147 12.25 -2.46 14.94
N LYS A 148 11.42 -2.74 15.95
CA LYS A 148 11.83 -2.82 17.36
C LYS A 148 12.83 -3.95 17.62
N GLU A 149 12.62 -5.12 17.04
CA GLU A 149 13.48 -6.30 17.20
C GLU A 149 14.69 -6.30 16.24
N ASN A 150 14.81 -5.28 15.38
CA ASN A 150 15.85 -5.22 14.34
C ASN A 150 15.84 -6.46 13.43
N HIS A 151 14.65 -6.92 13.07
CA HIS A 151 14.42 -8.03 12.14
C HIS A 151 14.96 -7.68 10.74
N PRO A 152 15.38 -8.64 9.90
CA PRO A 152 15.84 -8.36 8.54
C PRO A 152 14.90 -7.52 7.66
N TRP A 153 13.58 -7.58 7.91
CA TRP A 153 12.61 -6.71 7.23
C TRP A 153 12.74 -5.22 7.59
N LYS A 154 13.34 -4.87 8.73
CA LYS A 154 13.47 -3.49 9.18
C LYS A 154 14.13 -2.61 8.12
N GLU A 155 15.22 -3.06 7.52
CA GLU A 155 15.96 -2.24 6.55
C GLU A 155 15.13 -1.89 5.33
N TRP A 156 14.30 -2.83 4.86
CA TRP A 156 13.33 -2.62 3.78
C TRP A 156 12.16 -1.74 4.23
N ILE A 157 11.58 -1.99 5.41
CA ILE A 157 10.50 -1.18 5.99
C ILE A 157 10.94 0.28 6.19
N ASP A 158 12.19 0.52 6.62
CA ASP A 158 12.78 1.86 6.76
C ASP A 158 12.87 2.62 5.42
N GLN A 159 12.77 1.91 4.28
CA GLN A 159 12.72 2.53 2.95
C GLN A 159 11.31 2.99 2.57
N TRP A 160 10.28 2.60 3.32
CA TRP A 160 8.92 3.01 3.06
C TRP A 160 8.76 4.49 3.36
N ASN A 161 8.50 5.24 2.31
CA ASN A 161 8.16 6.65 2.40
C ASN A 161 6.93 6.94 1.55
N ARG A 162 6.23 8.01 1.92
CA ARG A 162 5.07 8.55 1.22
C ARG A 162 5.01 10.04 1.51
N ASP A 163 4.70 10.84 0.51
CA ASP A 163 4.55 12.28 0.67
C ASP A 163 3.31 12.75 -0.07
N ASP A 164 2.16 12.59 0.59
CA ASP A 164 0.90 13.09 0.08
C ASP A 164 -0.01 13.56 1.22
N PRO A 165 -1.12 14.26 0.90
CA PRO A 165 -2.02 14.81 1.92
C PRO A 165 -2.63 13.74 2.85
N THR A 166 -2.89 12.53 2.35
CA THR A 166 -3.45 11.44 3.17
C THR A 166 -2.40 10.94 4.15
N TYR A 167 -1.16 10.72 3.73
CA TYR A 167 -0.09 10.36 4.67
C TYR A 167 0.15 11.46 5.72
N SER A 168 0.15 12.72 5.30
CA SER A 168 0.30 13.87 6.20
C SER A 168 -0.81 13.95 7.26
N LEU A 169 -2.04 13.58 6.91
CA LEU A 169 -3.17 13.47 7.85
C LEU A 169 -2.88 12.46 8.97
N PHE A 170 -2.43 11.25 8.62
CA PHE A 170 -2.09 10.21 9.60
C PHE A 170 -0.83 10.55 10.41
N LYS A 171 0.17 11.18 9.78
CA LYS A 171 1.40 11.65 10.46
C LYS A 171 1.13 12.73 11.51
N LYS A 172 0.02 13.48 11.38
CA LYS A 172 -0.47 14.41 12.43
C LYS A 172 -1.26 13.69 13.54
N ASN A 173 -1.44 12.38 13.44
CA ASN A 173 -2.32 11.57 14.28
C ASN A 173 -3.75 12.14 14.35
N ALA A 174 -4.26 12.62 13.22
CA ALA A 174 -5.57 13.24 13.13
C ALA A 174 -6.70 12.27 13.49
N LYS A 175 -7.79 12.83 13.99
CA LYS A 175 -8.98 12.12 14.47
C LYS A 175 -10.18 12.44 13.59
N VAL A 176 -11.19 11.57 13.64
CA VAL A 176 -12.41 11.72 12.84
C VAL A 176 -13.15 13.05 13.09
N TYR A 177 -12.94 13.67 14.26
CA TYR A 177 -13.53 14.94 14.66
C TYR A 177 -12.64 16.17 14.39
N ASP A 178 -11.46 15.99 13.79
CA ASP A 178 -10.56 17.11 13.44
C ASP A 178 -10.99 17.77 12.12
N GLU A 179 -12.17 18.41 12.12
CA GLU A 179 -12.83 18.94 10.92
C GLU A 179 -11.94 19.89 10.10
N GLU A 180 -11.17 20.76 10.76
CA GLU A 180 -10.26 21.69 10.09
C GLU A 180 -9.15 20.96 9.33
N VAL A 181 -8.58 19.92 9.93
CA VAL A 181 -7.51 19.13 9.29
C VAL A 181 -8.07 18.35 8.11
N ILE A 182 -9.26 17.76 8.26
CA ILE A 182 -9.96 17.04 7.19
C ILE A 182 -10.29 17.98 6.02
N ASP A 183 -10.78 19.20 6.30
CA ASP A 183 -11.08 20.21 5.27
C ASP A 183 -9.83 20.64 4.51
N LEU A 184 -8.72 20.89 5.21
CA LEU A 184 -7.44 21.24 4.58
C LEU A 184 -6.91 20.10 3.70
N THR A 185 -6.92 18.86 4.22
CA THR A 185 -6.49 17.67 3.46
C THR A 185 -7.37 17.44 2.23
N ALA A 186 -8.70 17.58 2.35
CA ALA A 186 -9.62 17.45 1.23
C ALA A 186 -9.34 18.49 0.14
N LYS A 187 -9.08 19.74 0.51
CA LYS A 187 -8.71 20.81 -0.44
C LYS A 187 -7.39 20.53 -1.14
N GLU A 188 -6.41 19.95 -0.46
CA GLU A 188 -5.14 19.55 -1.07
C GLU A 188 -5.32 18.40 -2.07
N LEU A 189 -6.08 17.36 -1.71
CA LEU A 189 -6.41 16.26 -2.61
C LEU A 189 -7.23 16.73 -3.82
N GLN A 190 -8.17 17.66 -3.63
CA GLN A 190 -8.97 18.22 -4.71
C GLN A 190 -8.11 19.00 -5.72
N LYS A 191 -7.01 19.65 -5.30
CA LYS A 191 -6.08 20.27 -6.25
C LYS A 191 -5.43 19.24 -7.18
N GLN A 192 -5.22 18.02 -6.71
CA GLN A 192 -4.64 16.92 -7.48
C GLN A 192 -5.69 16.21 -8.35
N ALA A 193 -6.95 16.16 -7.89
CA ALA A 193 -8.08 15.54 -8.59
C ALA A 193 -9.31 16.46 -8.55
N ASN A 194 -9.30 17.51 -9.38
CA ASN A 194 -10.27 18.61 -9.35
C ASN A 194 -11.73 18.21 -9.68
N TYR A 195 -11.92 17.02 -10.24
CA TYR A 195 -13.24 16.47 -10.55
C TYR A 195 -13.88 15.76 -9.36
N LEU A 196 -13.13 15.49 -8.30
CA LEU A 196 -13.67 14.90 -7.08
C LEU A 196 -14.34 15.99 -6.25
N SER A 197 -15.56 15.67 -5.78
CA SER A 197 -16.31 16.54 -4.87
C SER A 197 -15.59 16.66 -3.53
N ASP A 198 -15.49 17.90 -3.02
CA ASP A 198 -14.99 18.20 -1.68
C ASP A 198 -15.74 17.41 -0.59
N LEU A 199 -17.07 17.28 -0.75
CA LEU A 199 -17.90 16.51 0.18
C LEU A 199 -17.54 15.02 0.17
N HIS A 200 -17.29 14.44 -1.00
CA HIS A 200 -16.89 13.02 -1.10
C HIS A 200 -15.50 12.79 -0.53
N LEU A 201 -14.55 13.71 -0.77
CA LEU A 201 -13.21 13.65 -0.19
C LEU A 201 -13.27 13.69 1.33
N LYS A 202 -13.99 14.65 1.91
CA LYS A 202 -14.19 14.76 3.36
C LYS A 202 -14.82 13.51 3.95
N ALA A 203 -15.90 13.01 3.34
CA ALA A 203 -16.56 11.79 3.79
C ALA A 203 -15.61 10.58 3.77
N ALA A 204 -14.85 10.39 2.70
CA ALA A 204 -13.91 9.28 2.58
C ALA A 204 -12.75 9.38 3.59
N LEU A 205 -12.22 10.58 3.84
CA LEU A 205 -11.21 10.81 4.88
C LEU A 205 -11.76 10.49 6.26
N SER A 206 -12.96 10.98 6.60
CA SER A 206 -13.65 10.66 7.86
C SER A 206 -13.90 9.16 8.01
N ILE A 207 -14.33 8.46 6.95
CA ILE A 207 -14.51 7.01 6.97
C ILE A 207 -13.18 6.30 7.23
N ARG A 208 -12.09 6.72 6.57
CA ARG A 208 -10.77 6.10 6.74
C ARG A 208 -10.23 6.28 8.15
N LEU A 209 -10.38 7.48 8.73
CA LEU A 209 -10.02 7.76 10.12
C LEU A 209 -10.91 6.99 11.12
N GLY A 210 -12.23 6.96 10.87
CA GLY A 210 -13.18 6.21 11.70
C GLY A 210 -12.87 4.72 11.73
N ARG A 211 -12.62 4.10 10.57
CA ARG A 211 -12.21 2.69 10.48
C ARG A 211 -10.93 2.42 11.26
N PHE A 212 -9.92 3.30 11.14
CA PHE A 212 -8.69 3.15 11.92
C PHE A 212 -8.96 3.20 13.43
N GLU A 213 -9.80 4.12 13.90
CA GLU A 213 -10.20 4.20 15.32
C GLU A 213 -11.00 2.97 15.79
N GLU A 214 -11.85 2.39 14.95
CA GLU A 214 -12.57 1.14 15.25
C GLU A 214 -11.59 -0.05 15.35
N GLN A 215 -10.67 -0.17 14.41
CA GLN A 215 -9.65 -1.23 14.38
C GLN A 215 -8.70 -1.17 15.58
N LYS A 216 -8.28 0.03 16.01
CA LYS A 216 -7.47 0.23 17.23
C LYS A 216 -8.16 -0.25 18.51
N GLN A 217 -9.48 -0.37 18.52
CA GLN A 217 -10.19 -0.93 19.67
C GLN A 217 -10.10 -2.45 19.70
N VAL A 218 -9.96 -3.10 18.53
CA VAL A 218 -9.88 -4.55 18.37
C VAL A 218 -8.47 -5.08 18.60
N LEU A 219 -7.45 -4.38 18.10
CA LEU A 219 -6.05 -4.80 18.14
C LEU A 219 -5.23 -3.90 19.08
N PRO A 220 -4.10 -4.40 19.65
CA PRO A 220 -3.30 -3.66 20.63
C PRO A 220 -2.43 -2.55 20.02
N LEU A 221 -3.01 -1.74 19.13
CA LEU A 221 -2.35 -0.60 18.51
C LEU A 221 -2.25 0.57 19.50
N LYS A 222 -1.10 1.25 19.50
CA LYS A 222 -0.91 2.46 20.30
C LYS A 222 -1.58 3.64 19.61
N ASP A 223 -2.02 4.60 20.42
CA ASP A 223 -2.55 5.87 19.90
C ASP A 223 -1.44 6.91 19.76
N ASP A 224 -0.52 6.68 18.83
CA ASP A 224 0.63 7.55 18.58
C ASP A 224 0.90 7.78 17.09
N VAL A 225 1.78 8.75 16.82
CA VAL A 225 2.16 9.18 15.46
C VAL A 225 2.85 8.04 14.70
N GLU A 226 3.67 7.24 15.38
CA GLU A 226 4.42 6.14 14.76
C GLU A 226 3.46 5.08 14.20
N THR A 227 2.50 4.66 15.02
CA THR A 227 1.46 3.68 14.65
C THR A 227 0.58 4.22 13.51
N SER A 228 0.12 5.46 13.64
CA SER A 228 -0.73 6.10 12.63
C SER A 228 -0.02 6.26 11.27
N SER A 229 1.26 6.65 11.30
CA SER A 229 2.08 6.80 10.09
C SER A 229 2.34 5.45 9.42
N MET A 230 2.72 4.42 10.20
CA MET A 230 2.97 3.07 9.68
C MET A 230 1.70 2.45 9.08
N TYR A 231 0.55 2.62 9.74
CA TYR A 231 -0.75 2.19 9.22
C TYR A 231 -1.02 2.79 7.82
N SER A 232 -0.77 4.09 7.65
CA SER A 232 -0.96 4.77 6.37
C SER A 232 0.02 4.29 5.28
N LEU A 233 1.29 4.06 5.63
CA LEU A 233 2.31 3.53 4.71
C LEU A 233 1.98 2.12 4.22
N LEU A 234 1.55 1.22 5.11
CA LEU A 234 1.14 -0.13 4.74
C LEU A 234 -0.02 -0.13 3.75
N GLY A 235 -1.02 0.73 3.97
CA GLY A 235 -2.17 0.84 3.09
C GLY A 235 -1.81 1.20 1.64
N SER A 236 -0.75 1.98 1.43
CA SER A 236 -0.27 2.35 0.08
C SER A 236 0.62 1.31 -0.60
N ARG A 237 1.07 0.28 0.12
CA ARG A 237 2.08 -0.67 -0.37
C ARG A 237 1.56 -2.10 -0.47
N ALA A 238 0.55 -2.43 0.32
CA ALA A 238 -0.06 -3.73 0.28
C ALA A 238 -0.87 -3.94 -1.00
N GLY A 239 -0.83 -5.17 -1.50
CA GLY A 239 -1.65 -5.65 -2.61
C GLY A 239 -2.30 -6.99 -2.25
N GLU A 240 -3.31 -7.36 -3.01
CA GLU A 240 -3.94 -8.69 -2.93
C GLU A 240 -3.00 -9.74 -3.54
N LEU A 241 -2.77 -10.83 -2.82
CA LEU A 241 -1.84 -11.91 -3.17
C LEU A 241 -2.57 -13.18 -3.66
N GLY A 242 -3.90 -13.15 -3.72
CA GLY A 242 -4.77 -14.33 -3.95
C GLY A 242 -5.29 -14.94 -2.66
N ASP A 243 -6.33 -15.79 -2.74
CA ASP A 243 -6.94 -16.49 -1.59
C ASP A 243 -7.31 -15.58 -0.40
N ASN A 244 -7.78 -14.36 -0.67
CA ASN A 244 -8.07 -13.30 0.31
C ASN A 244 -6.87 -12.88 1.18
N LEU A 245 -5.65 -13.16 0.73
CA LEU A 245 -4.44 -12.73 1.41
C LEU A 245 -4.02 -11.34 0.93
N THR A 246 -3.74 -10.45 1.88
CA THR A 246 -3.20 -9.12 1.60
C THR A 246 -1.83 -8.98 2.27
N GLY A 247 -0.86 -8.44 1.55
CA GLY A 247 0.49 -8.24 2.08
C GLY A 247 1.32 -7.30 1.23
N VAL A 248 2.53 -7.00 1.70
CA VAL A 248 3.50 -6.20 0.95
C VAL A 248 4.53 -7.13 0.33
N ILE A 249 4.71 -7.03 -0.98
CA ILE A 249 5.70 -7.79 -1.74
C ILE A 249 6.98 -6.94 -1.83
N PRO A 250 8.14 -7.42 -1.31
CA PRO A 250 9.40 -6.72 -1.46
C PRO A 250 9.76 -6.41 -2.91
N PHE A 251 10.38 -5.26 -3.16
CA PHE A 251 10.77 -4.74 -4.48
C PHE A 251 9.58 -4.36 -5.40
N HIS A 252 8.53 -5.17 -5.44
CA HIS A 252 7.27 -4.84 -6.12
C HIS A 252 6.71 -3.48 -5.64
N ASP A 253 6.73 -3.24 -4.33
CA ASP A 253 6.22 -2.01 -3.71
C ASP A 253 7.03 -0.74 -4.08
N MET A 254 8.09 -0.88 -4.86
CA MET A 254 8.93 0.23 -5.36
C MET A 254 8.73 0.51 -6.85
N ILE A 255 8.00 -0.35 -7.57
CA ILE A 255 7.72 -0.23 -9.00
C ILE A 255 6.43 0.56 -9.18
N ASN A 256 6.46 1.70 -9.87
CA ASN A 256 5.31 2.58 -10.01
C ASN A 256 4.17 2.01 -10.88
N HIS A 257 3.00 2.64 -10.78
CA HIS A 257 1.83 2.30 -11.56
C HIS A 257 1.84 2.91 -12.98
N SER A 258 1.41 2.14 -13.98
CA SER A 258 0.97 2.64 -15.28
C SER A 258 -0.19 1.80 -15.84
N LEU A 259 -1.06 2.43 -16.63
CA LEU A 259 -2.09 1.74 -17.45
C LEU A 259 -1.53 1.15 -18.74
N ASP A 260 -0.27 1.45 -19.06
CA ASP A 260 0.51 0.81 -20.11
C ASP A 260 1.78 0.21 -19.47
N PRO A 261 1.62 -0.83 -18.62
CA PRO A 261 2.73 -1.41 -17.89
C PRO A 261 3.70 -2.11 -18.84
N ASN A 262 5.00 -1.97 -18.58
CA ASN A 262 6.04 -2.72 -19.28
C ASN A 262 6.52 -3.96 -18.49
N LEU A 263 5.94 -4.20 -17.32
CA LEU A 263 6.17 -5.41 -16.51
C LEU A 263 4.90 -6.24 -16.35
N SER A 264 5.11 -7.52 -16.04
CA SER A 264 4.07 -8.44 -15.60
C SER A 264 4.57 -9.29 -14.44
N MET A 265 3.64 -9.94 -13.76
CA MET A 265 3.91 -10.79 -12.61
C MET A 265 3.31 -12.17 -12.81
N SER A 266 4.02 -13.20 -12.35
CA SER A 266 3.52 -14.56 -12.25
C SER A 266 3.65 -15.05 -10.81
N TYR A 267 2.69 -15.88 -10.41
CA TYR A 267 2.63 -16.48 -9.08
C TYR A 267 2.95 -17.96 -9.21
N GLY A 268 4.08 -18.36 -8.65
CA GLY A 268 4.49 -19.76 -8.47
C GLY A 268 4.05 -20.30 -7.11
N PRO A 269 4.24 -21.61 -6.86
CA PRO A 269 3.84 -22.24 -5.60
C PRO A 269 4.61 -21.71 -4.38
N ASP A 270 5.86 -21.31 -4.57
CA ASP A 270 6.79 -20.88 -3.51
C ASP A 270 7.46 -19.52 -3.79
N HIS A 271 7.05 -18.84 -4.86
CA HIS A 271 7.65 -17.58 -5.29
C HIS A 271 6.73 -16.73 -6.15
N ILE A 272 7.12 -15.47 -6.33
CA ILE A 272 6.57 -14.50 -7.27
C ILE A 272 7.70 -14.10 -8.21
N GLU A 273 7.43 -14.04 -9.51
CA GLU A 273 8.37 -13.52 -10.50
C GLU A 273 7.83 -12.23 -11.13
N ILE A 274 8.72 -11.26 -11.33
CA ILE A 274 8.47 -10.05 -12.10
C ILE A 274 9.31 -10.13 -13.36
N TYR A 275 8.72 -9.90 -14.52
CA TYR A 275 9.38 -9.97 -15.82
C TYR A 275 8.93 -8.86 -16.76
N ALA A 276 9.78 -8.51 -17.72
CA ALA A 276 9.45 -7.54 -18.75
C ALA A 276 8.43 -8.15 -19.73
N ASN A 277 7.28 -7.50 -19.95
CA ASN A 277 6.25 -8.01 -20.87
C ASN A 277 6.44 -7.53 -22.32
N ARG A 278 7.41 -6.63 -22.53
CA ARG A 278 7.87 -6.08 -23.80
C ARG A 278 9.32 -5.60 -23.66
N PRO A 279 10.06 -5.33 -24.74
CA PRO A 279 11.38 -4.71 -24.64
C PRO A 279 11.33 -3.36 -23.92
N ILE A 280 12.34 -3.08 -23.08
CA ILE A 280 12.45 -1.83 -22.31
C ILE A 280 13.83 -1.23 -22.61
N GLU A 281 13.85 0.02 -23.07
CA GLU A 281 15.10 0.70 -23.41
C GLU A 281 15.79 1.22 -22.14
N LYS A 282 17.13 1.29 -22.19
CA LYS A 282 17.93 1.93 -21.14
C LYS A 282 17.42 3.32 -20.79
N GLY A 283 17.26 3.56 -19.49
CA GLY A 283 16.76 4.81 -18.92
C GLY A 283 15.24 4.89 -18.81
N GLN A 284 14.48 3.91 -19.33
CA GLN A 284 13.03 3.86 -19.11
C GLN A 284 12.71 3.39 -17.69
N GLU A 285 11.65 3.97 -17.13
CA GLU A 285 11.06 3.53 -15.88
C GLU A 285 10.24 2.25 -16.10
N LEU A 286 10.25 1.37 -15.11
CA LEU A 286 9.55 0.10 -15.05
C LEU A 286 8.22 0.32 -14.32
N PHE A 287 7.15 -0.24 -14.88
CA PHE A 287 5.78 -0.02 -14.43
C PHE A 287 4.99 -1.32 -14.36
N LEU A 288 4.22 -1.45 -13.29
CA LEU A 288 3.17 -2.45 -13.12
C LEU A 288 1.78 -1.80 -13.22
N CYS A 289 0.76 -2.61 -13.44
CA CYS A 289 -0.62 -2.16 -13.33
C CYS A 289 -1.19 -2.68 -12.02
N TYR A 290 -1.39 -1.81 -11.03
CA TYR A 290 -1.91 -2.19 -9.71
C TYR A 290 -3.40 -2.50 -9.71
N THR A 291 -4.10 -2.09 -10.77
CA THR A 291 -5.55 -2.17 -10.87
C THR A 291 -5.93 -3.10 -12.01
N GLU A 292 -6.91 -3.97 -11.78
CA GLU A 292 -7.67 -4.59 -12.90
C GLU A 292 -8.55 -3.56 -13.63
N ILE A 293 -8.63 -2.36 -13.06
CA ILE A 293 -9.36 -1.23 -13.60
C ILE A 293 -8.59 -0.78 -14.86
N GLY A 294 -9.18 -1.05 -16.03
CA GLY A 294 -8.66 -0.59 -17.30
C GLY A 294 -8.78 0.94 -17.45
N ARG A 295 -8.92 1.43 -18.68
CA ARG A 295 -9.05 2.88 -18.96
C ARG A 295 -10.42 3.48 -18.60
N GLU A 296 -11.23 2.77 -17.84
CA GLU A 296 -12.54 3.19 -17.37
C GLU A 296 -12.65 2.95 -15.86
N MET A 297 -13.04 3.97 -15.10
CA MET A 297 -13.09 3.92 -13.63
C MET A 297 -14.28 4.71 -13.09
N SER A 298 -14.93 4.23 -12.03
CA SER A 298 -15.96 5.01 -11.34
C SER A 298 -15.32 6.13 -10.50
N THR A 299 -16.07 7.21 -10.27
CA THR A 299 -15.62 8.30 -9.37
C THR A 299 -15.27 7.78 -7.96
N THR A 300 -15.98 6.77 -7.47
CA THR A 300 -15.69 6.11 -6.18
C THR A 300 -14.35 5.38 -6.19
N ASN A 301 -14.03 4.64 -7.25
CA ASN A 301 -12.75 3.96 -7.36
C ASN A 301 -11.60 4.96 -7.48
N ALA A 302 -11.77 6.02 -8.27
CA ALA A 302 -10.78 7.09 -8.40
C ALA A 302 -10.50 7.78 -7.05
N LEU A 303 -11.55 8.03 -6.26
CA LEU A 303 -11.45 8.55 -4.91
C LEU A 303 -10.63 7.61 -4.00
N TRP A 304 -10.99 6.32 -3.94
CA TRP A 304 -10.27 5.38 -3.07
C TRP A 304 -8.83 5.13 -3.53
N SER A 305 -8.55 5.10 -4.83
CA SER A 305 -7.18 5.03 -5.36
C SER A 305 -6.34 6.23 -4.91
N LEU A 306 -6.90 7.44 -4.96
CA LEU A 306 -6.23 8.64 -4.51
C LEU A 306 -5.93 8.60 -3.00
N LEU A 307 -6.90 8.19 -2.17
CA LEU A 307 -6.69 8.11 -0.72
C LEU A 307 -5.72 6.99 -0.34
N GLN A 308 -5.87 5.81 -0.95
CA GLN A 308 -5.09 4.63 -0.57
C GLN A 308 -3.67 4.69 -1.09
N TRP A 309 -3.48 4.98 -2.39
CA TRP A 309 -2.17 4.93 -3.06
C TRP A 309 -1.58 6.31 -3.37
N GLY A 310 -2.35 7.39 -3.19
CA GLY A 310 -1.86 8.74 -3.54
C GLY A 310 -1.82 8.98 -5.05
N ILE A 311 -2.56 8.20 -5.85
CA ILE A 311 -2.53 8.26 -7.32
C ILE A 311 -3.68 9.14 -7.82
N PRO A 312 -3.41 10.37 -8.31
CA PRO A 312 -4.43 11.19 -8.94
C PRO A 312 -4.65 10.73 -10.38
N HIS A 313 -5.69 9.93 -10.61
CA HIS A 313 -6.12 9.61 -11.97
C HIS A 313 -6.64 10.87 -12.66
N ARG A 314 -6.09 11.20 -13.83
CA ARG A 314 -6.54 12.36 -14.60
C ARG A 314 -7.69 11.97 -15.54
N LYS A 315 -8.64 12.88 -15.75
CA LYS A 315 -9.75 12.67 -16.69
C LYS A 315 -9.31 12.52 -18.14
N GLU A 316 -8.12 13.00 -18.48
CA GLU A 316 -7.55 12.85 -19.83
C GLU A 316 -7.03 11.42 -20.07
N ASP A 317 -6.58 10.73 -19.02
CA ASP A 317 -5.96 9.41 -19.11
C ASP A 317 -6.97 8.26 -18.91
N ILE A 318 -8.06 8.54 -18.18
CA ILE A 318 -9.09 7.57 -17.81
C ILE A 318 -10.48 8.18 -18.00
N LYS A 319 -11.39 7.41 -18.58
CA LYS A 319 -12.80 7.78 -18.63
C LYS A 319 -13.45 7.54 -17.27
N ILE A 320 -13.79 8.64 -16.60
CA ILE A 320 -14.45 8.62 -15.29
C ILE A 320 -15.95 8.79 -15.47
N PHE A 321 -16.73 7.90 -14.87
CA PHE A 321 -18.19 7.94 -14.88
C PHE A 321 -18.75 7.98 -13.47
N ASP A 322 -19.82 8.76 -13.31
CA ASP A 322 -20.63 8.82 -12.10
C ASP A 322 -21.74 7.76 -12.19
N PHE A 323 -21.99 7.05 -11.09
CA PHE A 323 -23.16 6.18 -10.94
C PHE A 323 -24.26 6.89 -10.16
#